data_AF-L7CHU8-F1
#
_entry.id   AF-L7CHU8-F1
#
_cell.length_a   1.000
_cell.length_b   1.000
_cell.length_c   1.000
_cell.angle_alpha   90.00
_cell.angle_beta   90.00
_cell.angle_gamma   90.00
#
_symmetry.space_group_name_H-M   'P 1'
#
loop_
_entity.id
_entity.type
_entity.pdbx_description
1 polymer ?
#
loop_
_entity_poly.entity_id
_entity_poly.type
_entity_poly.pdbx_seq_one_letter_code
_entity_poly.pdbx_strand_id
1 'polypeptide(L)' 'MVRSLLLSSLSLVLFSLVGCGADNGTVGPGDVAPMTAAEEEAMENYNESHAIDPRTGQPAGQ' A
#
# COMPACT_ATOMS: atom_id res chain seq x y z
N MET A 1 -38.39 -14.53 -26.94
CA MET A 1 -37.08 -13.88 -27.19
C MET A 1 -36.93 -12.49 -26.55
N VAL A 2 -38.00 -11.79 -26.16
CA VAL A 2 -37.92 -10.43 -25.56
C VAL A 2 -37.49 -10.43 -24.08
N ARG A 3 -37.83 -11.48 -23.31
CA ARG A 3 -37.45 -11.60 -21.89
C ARG A 3 -35.93 -11.73 -21.68
N SER A 4 -35.21 -12.38 -22.58
CA SER A 4 -33.76 -12.58 -22.45
C SER A 4 -32.96 -11.29 -22.72
N LEU A 5 -33.47 -10.40 -23.56
CA LEU A 5 -32.84 -9.09 -23.79
C LEU A 5 -32.95 -8.17 -22.57
N LEU A 6 -34.09 -8.18 -21.88
CA LEU A 6 -34.33 -7.34 -20.68
C LEU A 6 -33.38 -7.71 -19.52
N LEU A 7 -33.13 -8.99 -19.30
CA LEU A 7 -32.17 -9.45 -18.29
C LEU A 7 -30.73 -9.07 -18.66
N SER A 8 -30.36 -9.11 -19.95
CA SER A 8 -29.03 -8.73 -20.41
C SER A 8 -28.75 -7.24 -20.25
N SER A 9 -29.75 -6.38 -20.50
CA SER A 9 -29.61 -4.94 -20.28
C SER A 9 -29.50 -4.57 -18.80
N LEU A 10 -30.20 -5.31 -17.92
CA LEU A 10 -30.15 -5.05 -16.48
C LEU A 10 -28.78 -5.38 -15.87
N SER A 11 -28.13 -6.46 -16.32
CA SER A 11 -26.75 -6.81 -15.91
C SER A 11 -25.72 -5.77 -16.34
N LEU A 12 -25.91 -5.15 -17.51
CA LEU A 12 -25.00 -4.11 -18.02
C LEU A 12 -25.10 -2.81 -17.20
N VAL A 13 -26.31 -2.46 -16.74
CA VAL A 13 -26.52 -1.31 -15.84
C VAL A 13 -25.91 -1.57 -14.46
N LEU A 14 -26.05 -2.78 -13.92
CA LEU A 14 -25.46 -3.14 -12.61
C LEU A 14 -23.92 -3.10 -12.64
N PHE A 15 -23.29 -3.50 -13.75
CA PHE A 15 -21.83 -3.39 -13.91
C PHE A 15 -21.34 -1.93 -13.95
N SER A 16 -22.12 -1.02 -14.53
CA SER A 16 -21.79 0.41 -14.56
C SER A 16 -21.87 1.10 -13.19
N LEU A 17 -22.73 0.61 -12.28
CA LEU A 17 -22.83 1.11 -10.91
C LEU A 17 -21.71 0.59 -10.00
N VAL A 18 -21.05 -0.51 -10.37
CA VAL A 18 -19.79 -0.99 -9.75
C VAL A 18 -18.58 -0.40 -10.51
N GLY A 19 -18.77 0.74 -11.16
CA GLY A 19 -17.68 1.64 -11.53
C GLY A 19 -17.26 2.46 -10.31
N CYS A 20 -16.76 1.82 -9.25
CA CYS A 20 -15.91 2.51 -8.30
C CYS A 20 -14.66 2.86 -9.10
N GLY A 21 -14.64 4.10 -9.60
CA GLY A 21 -13.58 4.64 -10.42
C GLY A 21 -12.25 4.29 -9.79
N ALA A 22 -11.36 3.74 -10.62
CA ALA A 22 -9.97 3.64 -10.30
C ALA A 22 -9.45 5.07 -10.05
N ASP A 23 -9.52 5.51 -8.79
CA ASP A 23 -8.64 6.53 -8.26
C ASP A 23 -7.24 5.89 -8.20
N ASN A 24 -6.62 5.78 -9.38
CA ASN A 24 -5.18 5.68 -9.53
C ASN A 24 -4.55 7.07 -9.30
N GLY A 25 -5.09 7.83 -8.35
CA GLY A 25 -4.28 8.78 -7.60
C GLY A 25 -3.35 7.94 -6.75
N THR A 26 -2.19 7.55 -7.30
CA THR A 26 -1.01 7.46 -6.44
C THR A 26 -0.96 8.81 -5.76
N VAL A 27 -1.39 8.88 -4.49
CA VAL A 27 -1.09 10.01 -3.63
C VAL A 27 0.44 9.99 -3.58
N GLY A 28 1.07 10.66 -4.54
CA GLY A 28 2.51 10.90 -4.51
C GLY A 28 2.77 11.53 -3.15
N PRO A 29 3.83 11.09 -2.43
CA PRO A 29 3.96 11.22 -0.99
C PRO A 29 3.52 12.61 -0.54
N GLY A 30 2.26 12.69 -0.13
CA GLY A 30 1.61 13.94 0.19
C GLY A 30 2.17 14.34 1.53
N ASP A 31 2.88 15.47 1.55
CA ASP A 31 3.45 16.13 2.72
C ASP A 31 3.74 15.15 3.88
N VAL A 32 4.71 14.25 3.66
CA VAL A 32 5.21 13.41 4.73
C VAL A 32 5.81 14.37 5.76
N ALA A 33 5.20 14.43 6.95
CA ALA A 33 5.71 15.25 8.02
C ALA A 33 7.19 14.93 8.24
N PRO A 34 8.07 15.95 8.41
CA PRO A 34 9.47 15.70 8.67
C PRO A 34 9.58 14.84 9.92
N MET A 35 10.43 13.81 9.86
CA MET A 35 10.70 12.94 10.98
C MET A 35 11.17 13.76 12.17
N THR A 36 10.58 13.53 13.34
CA THR A 36 11.07 14.13 14.57
C THR A 36 12.40 13.47 14.96
N ALA A 37 13.24 14.17 15.71
CA ALA A 37 14.51 13.62 16.18
C ALA A 37 14.34 12.31 16.97
N ALA A 38 13.23 12.16 17.70
CA ALA A 38 12.91 10.94 18.44
C ALA A 38 12.54 9.77 17.52
N GLU A 39 11.85 10.05 16.42
CA GLU A 39 11.52 9.02 15.41
C GLU A 39 12.78 8.61 14.63
N GLU A 40 13.67 9.55 14.33
CA GLU A 40 14.96 9.28 13.69
C GLU A 40 15.84 8.39 14.58
N GLU A 41 15.98 8.74 15.87
CA GLU A 41 16.68 7.92 16.86
C GLU A 41 16.06 6.51 17.01
N ALA A 42 14.73 6.41 17.02
CA ALA A 42 14.04 5.13 17.09
C ALA A 42 14.33 4.25 15.85
N MET A 43 14.39 4.85 14.68
CA MET A 43 14.71 4.17 13.42
C MET A 43 16.17 3.72 13.37
N GLU A 44 17.10 4.54 13.85
CA GLU A 44 18.51 4.18 13.98
C GLU A 44 18.69 2.99 14.93
N ASN A 45 18.14 3.06 16.14
CA ASN A 45 18.18 1.97 17.11
C ASN A 45 17.54 0.68 16.57
N TYR A 46 16.43 0.80 15.83
CA TYR A 46 15.82 -0.33 15.17
C TYR A 46 16.78 -0.96 14.16
N ASN A 47 17.39 -0.16 13.29
CA ASN A 47 18.32 -0.65 12.27
C ASN A 47 19.57 -1.28 12.90
N GLU A 48 20.11 -0.68 13.96
CA GLU A 48 21.26 -1.23 14.68
C GLU A 48 20.94 -2.57 15.35
N SER A 49 19.77 -2.69 16.01
CA SER A 49 19.38 -3.97 16.65
C SER A 49 19.16 -5.12 15.66
N HIS A 50 18.93 -4.81 14.39
CA HIS A 50 18.77 -5.78 13.31
C HIS A 50 19.99 -5.87 12.39
N ALA A 51 21.06 -5.13 12.69
CA ALA A 51 22.26 -5.14 11.88
C ALA A 51 22.88 -6.55 11.89
N ILE A 52 23.30 -7.01 10.71
CA ILE A 52 23.98 -8.29 10.53
C ILE A 52 25.41 -7.99 10.10
N ASP A 53 26.39 -8.60 10.78
CA ASP A 53 27.78 -8.56 10.34
C ASP A 53 27.88 -9.27 8.97
N PRO A 54 28.28 -8.55 7.91
CA PRO A 54 28.31 -9.10 6.56
C PRO A 54 29.38 -10.19 6.37
N ARG A 55 30.35 -10.31 7.28
CA ARG A 55 31.42 -11.32 7.22
C ARG A 55 31.00 -12.65 7.83
N THR A 56 30.18 -12.58 8.89
CA THR A 56 29.80 -13.75 9.70
C THR A 56 28.35 -14.14 9.50
N GLY A 57 27.50 -13.24 9.00
CA GLY A 57 26.06 -13.43 8.87
C GLY A 57 25.32 -13.44 10.20
N GLN A 58 25.98 -13.05 11.29
CA GLN A 58 25.43 -13.02 12.64
C GLN A 58 24.99 -11.60 13.04
N PRO A 59 24.08 -11.46 14.02
CA PRO A 59 23.73 -10.14 14.55
C PRO A 59 24.97 -9.36 15.00
N ALA A 60 25.12 -8.14 14.50
CA ALA A 60 26.20 -7.23 14.85
C ALA A 60 25.96 -6.72 16.27
N GLY A 61 26.58 -7.34 17.27
CA GLY A 61 26.39 -6.98 18.68
C GLY A 61 26.44 -8.14 19.68
N GLN A 62 26.62 -9.38 19.21
CA GLN A 62 27.00 -10.51 20.06
C GLN A 62 28.50 -10.55 20.33
#